data_AF-A0A8E2FAM4-F1
#
_entry.id   AF-A0A8E2FAM4-F1
#
_cell.length_a   1.000
_cell.length_b   1.000
_cell.length_c   1.000
_cell.angle_alpha   90.00
_cell.angle_beta   90.00
_cell.angle_gamma   90.00
#
_symmetry.space_group_name_H-M   'P 1'
#
loop_
_entity.id
_entity.type
_entity.pdbx_description
1 polymer ?
#
loop_
_entity_poly.entity_id
_entity_poly.type
_entity_poly.pdbx_seq_one_letter_code
_entity_poly.pdbx_strand_id
1 'polypeptide(L)'
;GTWFRCLVKTVLEGSETTRIDRGKDYRWYEMGFFTHWDHLGHCRIFCIDTPEKLPSDLQSVLNGPPFKCNNPFSMHIPLLDQIVRLYDDSVWRVRHPSRGETTPDFSKMHEISRHAVHVSEVLSVTVETLQRMEEQQKIIHNDLSPPLDKTDREQAQQYMSFQIQMVKSLSLRSNSNLERLKSEVALAYNIIAQNDSGVMRSLGILTMTFLPATFISAFFSTTFFQFNEDGWKASEKIWVYWVVTIPSTLLVLLIWRRWSRVSNLNPFTSESRSKRHSNKSKEASPPV
;
A
#
# COMPACT_ATOMS: atom_id res chain seq x y z
N GLY A 1 28.49 -15.75 -24.29
CA GLY A 1 27.71 -14.56 -23.89
C GLY A 1 26.66 -14.97 -22.89
N THR A 2 26.30 -14.10 -21.95
CA THR A 2 25.20 -14.33 -21.00
C THR A 2 24.22 -13.17 -21.07
N TRP A 3 22.95 -13.42 -20.78
CA TRP A 3 21.93 -12.38 -20.78
C TRP A 3 20.93 -12.60 -19.68
N PHE A 4 20.34 -11.51 -19.20
CA PHE A 4 19.20 -11.56 -18.29
C PHE A 4 18.35 -10.30 -18.48
N ARG A 5 17.11 -10.38 -18.00
CA ARG A 5 16.19 -9.24 -17.97
C ARG A 5 15.78 -9.00 -16.53
N CYS A 6 15.59 -7.73 -16.18
CA CYS A 6 14.94 -7.38 -14.94
C CYS A 6 14.08 -6.13 -15.13
N LEU A 7 13.01 -6.06 -14.34
CA LEU A 7 12.09 -4.94 -14.36
C LEU A 7 12.46 -3.99 -13.23
N VAL A 8 12.27 -2.69 -13.43
CA VAL A 8 12.33 -1.70 -12.34
C VAL A 8 11.14 -0.77 -12.48
N LYS A 9 10.46 -0.50 -11.37
CA LYS A 9 9.43 0.52 -11.27
C LYS A 9 9.89 1.61 -10.33
N THR A 10 9.96 2.84 -10.83
CA THR A 10 10.35 4.01 -10.05
C THR A 10 9.18 4.97 -9.94
N VAL A 11 8.75 5.30 -8.73
CA VAL A 11 7.79 6.39 -8.50
C VAL A 11 8.55 7.71 -8.63
N LEU A 12 8.00 8.68 -9.36
CA LEU A 12 8.64 9.96 -9.61
C LEU A 12 8.29 10.95 -8.50
N GLU A 13 9.27 11.77 -8.12
CA GLU A 13 9.00 12.92 -7.27
C GLU A 13 8.49 14.10 -8.10
N GLY A 14 7.81 15.07 -7.48
CA GLY A 14 7.15 16.17 -8.19
C GLY A 14 8.08 17.03 -9.07
N SER A 15 9.37 17.08 -8.75
CA SER A 15 10.40 17.75 -9.55
C SER A 15 10.87 16.94 -10.77
N GLU A 16 10.61 15.63 -10.78
CA GLU A 16 11.08 14.69 -11.81
C GLU A 16 10.00 14.36 -12.85
N THR A 17 8.77 14.84 -12.65
CA THR A 17 7.65 14.57 -13.55
C THR A 17 7.79 15.42 -14.81
N THR A 18 8.08 14.79 -15.95
CA THR A 18 8.25 15.49 -17.23
C THR A 18 7.02 15.36 -18.12
N ARG A 19 6.89 16.21 -19.15
CA ARG A 19 5.82 16.07 -20.17
C ARG A 19 5.85 14.70 -20.88
N ILE A 20 7.01 14.05 -20.93
CA ILE A 20 7.22 12.73 -21.53
C ILE A 20 6.44 11.65 -20.77
N ASP A 21 6.27 11.82 -19.46
CA ASP A 21 5.60 10.87 -18.58
C ASP A 21 4.06 10.87 -18.74
N ARG A 22 3.51 11.71 -19.64
CA ARG A 22 2.06 11.87 -19.89
C ARG A 22 1.25 12.14 -18.61
N GLY A 23 1.86 12.80 -17.63
CA GLY A 23 1.24 13.07 -16.32
C GLY A 23 1.21 11.88 -15.37
N LYS A 24 1.93 10.79 -15.66
CA LYS A 24 2.16 9.70 -14.71
C LYS A 24 3.21 10.10 -13.69
N ASP A 25 2.98 9.70 -12.44
CA ASP A 25 3.89 9.84 -11.30
C ASP A 25 4.83 8.63 -11.14
N TYR A 26 5.06 7.86 -12.21
CA TYR A 26 5.94 6.69 -12.20
C TYR A 26 6.50 6.36 -13.58
N ARG A 27 7.61 5.64 -13.60
CA ARG A 27 8.22 5.01 -14.79
C ARG A 27 8.46 3.53 -14.59
N TRP A 28 8.42 2.80 -15.70
CA TRP A 28 8.83 1.42 -15.80
C TRP A 28 10.05 1.34 -16.72
N TYR A 29 10.98 0.46 -16.36
CA TYR A 29 12.14 0.12 -17.15
C TYR A 29 12.19 -1.40 -17.31
N GLU A 30 12.05 -1.90 -18.53
CA GLU A 30 12.18 -3.31 -18.87
C GLU A 30 13.62 -3.65 -19.27
N MET A 31 14.51 -3.52 -18.30
CA MET A 31 15.95 -3.58 -18.55
C MET A 31 16.39 -4.94 -19.09
N GLY A 32 17.12 -4.90 -20.20
CA GLY A 32 17.75 -6.07 -20.80
C GLY A 32 19.26 -5.92 -20.82
N PHE A 33 19.98 -6.94 -20.35
CA PHE A 33 21.44 -6.92 -20.29
C PHE A 33 22.01 -8.11 -21.03
N PHE A 34 22.91 -7.83 -21.97
CA PHE A 34 23.65 -8.84 -22.72
C PHE A 34 25.13 -8.60 -22.50
N THR A 35 25.82 -9.58 -21.93
CA THR A 35 27.27 -9.53 -21.74
C THR A 35 27.96 -10.51 -22.68
N HIS A 36 29.02 -10.02 -23.31
CA HIS A 36 29.89 -10.78 -24.16
C HIS A 36 31.32 -10.65 -23.67
N TRP A 37 32.06 -11.75 -23.68
CA TRP A 37 33.48 -11.81 -23.37
C TRP A 37 34.19 -12.59 -24.48
N ASP A 38 35.42 -12.21 -24.76
CA ASP A 38 36.26 -12.83 -25.78
C ASP A 38 37.58 -13.34 -25.17
N HIS A 39 38.25 -14.28 -25.86
CA HIS A 39 39.55 -14.84 -25.49
C HIS A 39 40.66 -13.78 -25.45
N LEU A 40 40.48 -12.66 -26.13
CA LEU A 40 41.38 -11.49 -26.09
C LEU A 40 41.23 -10.64 -24.83
N GLY A 41 40.37 -11.04 -23.87
CA GLY A 41 40.15 -10.29 -22.63
C GLY A 41 39.24 -9.07 -22.79
N HIS A 42 38.57 -8.94 -23.93
CA HIS A 42 37.56 -7.90 -24.14
C HIS A 42 36.23 -8.31 -23.52
N CYS A 43 35.67 -7.49 -22.63
CA CYS A 43 34.27 -7.62 -22.23
C CYS A 43 33.44 -6.45 -22.77
N ARG A 44 32.22 -6.77 -23.18
CA ARG A 44 31.23 -5.80 -23.63
C ARG A 44 29.92 -6.09 -22.94
N ILE A 45 29.21 -5.03 -22.57
CA ILE A 45 27.85 -5.10 -22.09
C ILE A 45 26.96 -4.24 -22.99
N PHE A 46 25.81 -4.79 -23.35
CA PHE A 46 24.77 -4.10 -24.06
C PHE A 46 23.57 -3.96 -23.13
N CYS A 47 23.18 -2.72 -22.85
CA CYS A 47 22.10 -2.35 -21.95
C CYS A 47 20.93 -1.81 -22.79
N ILE A 48 19.74 -2.35 -22.57
CA ILE A 48 18.50 -1.96 -23.26
C ILE A 48 17.52 -1.43 -22.23
N ASP A 49 16.82 -0.34 -22.56
CA ASP A 49 15.72 0.24 -21.77
C ASP A 49 16.10 0.57 -20.32
N THR A 50 17.30 1.13 -20.13
CA THR A 50 17.81 1.51 -18.81
C THR A 50 17.56 2.99 -18.48
N PRO A 51 17.45 3.35 -17.19
CA PRO A 51 17.39 4.75 -16.77
C PRO A 51 18.59 5.57 -17.28
N GLU A 52 18.39 6.86 -17.58
CA GLU A 52 19.42 7.74 -18.14
C GLU A 52 20.71 7.82 -17.29
N LYS A 53 20.60 7.69 -15.97
CA LYS A 53 21.73 7.74 -15.03
C LYS A 53 22.56 6.44 -15.01
N LEU A 54 21.96 5.29 -15.35
CA LEU A 54 22.64 4.00 -15.23
C LEU A 54 23.89 3.91 -16.12
N PRO A 55 23.88 4.32 -17.39
CA PRO A 55 25.08 4.31 -18.24
C PRO A 55 26.21 5.19 -17.71
N SER A 56 25.92 6.40 -17.25
CA SER A 56 26.93 7.31 -16.70
C SER A 56 27.53 6.76 -15.40
N ASP A 57 26.69 6.21 -14.53
CA ASP A 57 27.12 5.64 -13.26
C ASP A 57 27.97 4.38 -13.50
N LEU A 58 27.56 3.52 -14.43
CA LEU A 58 28.31 2.33 -14.81
C LEU A 58 29.68 2.69 -15.42
N GLN A 59 29.73 3.69 -16.31
CA GLN A 59 31.00 4.18 -16.86
C GLN A 59 31.92 4.72 -15.78
N SER A 60 31.38 5.44 -14.79
CA SER A 60 32.18 5.98 -13.68
C SER A 60 32.84 4.88 -12.85
N VAL A 61 32.12 3.77 -12.61
CA VAL A 61 32.64 2.61 -11.87
C VAL A 61 33.70 1.88 -12.69
N LEU A 62 33.47 1.70 -14.00
CA LEU A 62 34.40 1.01 -14.90
C LEU A 62 35.70 1.79 -15.14
N ASN A 63 35.65 3.13 -15.10
CA ASN A 63 36.82 4.01 -15.27
C ASN A 63 37.69 4.15 -14.01
N GLY A 64 37.26 3.60 -12.88
CA GLY A 64 38.00 3.68 -11.62
C GLY A 64 39.15 2.66 -11.54
N PRO A 65 39.03 1.60 -10.72
CA PRO A 65 40.07 0.59 -10.58
C PRO A 65 40.22 -0.29 -11.83
N PRO A 66 41.40 -0.91 -12.07
CA PRO A 66 41.62 -1.78 -13.21
C PRO A 66 40.65 -2.98 -13.18
N PHE A 67 39.69 -2.97 -14.09
CA PHE A 67 38.69 -4.01 -14.22
C PHE A 67 39.27 -5.26 -14.88
N LYS A 68 39.17 -6.41 -14.19
CA LYS A 68 39.67 -7.69 -14.68
C LYS A 68 38.57 -8.45 -15.42
N CYS A 69 38.71 -8.48 -16.75
CA CYS A 69 37.89 -9.26 -17.67
C CYS A 69 38.27 -10.75 -17.72
N ASN A 70 38.47 -11.36 -16.54
CA ASN A 70 39.06 -12.70 -16.45
C ASN A 70 38.01 -13.81 -16.47
N ASN A 71 36.72 -13.46 -16.34
CA ASN A 71 35.66 -14.45 -16.34
C ASN A 71 34.39 -13.96 -17.05
N PRO A 72 33.54 -14.90 -17.51
CA PRO A 72 32.31 -14.59 -18.23
C PRO A 72 31.34 -13.67 -17.49
N PHE A 73 31.41 -13.64 -16.16
CA PHE A 73 30.51 -12.91 -15.29
C PHE A 73 31.08 -11.61 -14.73
N SER A 74 32.33 -11.24 -15.08
CA SER A 74 32.99 -10.05 -14.55
C SER A 74 32.13 -8.79 -14.75
N MET A 75 31.48 -8.63 -15.91
CA MET A 75 30.66 -7.44 -16.22
C MET A 75 29.35 -7.38 -15.43
N HIS A 76 28.89 -8.50 -14.88
CA HIS A 76 27.70 -8.50 -14.01
C HIS A 76 27.98 -7.87 -12.65
N ILE A 77 29.24 -7.83 -12.20
CA ILE A 77 29.62 -7.25 -10.90
C ILE A 77 29.21 -5.77 -10.82
N PRO A 78 29.78 -4.85 -11.62
CA PRO A 78 29.43 -3.43 -11.53
C PRO A 78 27.98 -3.16 -11.96
N LEU A 79 27.42 -4.03 -12.80
CA LEU A 79 26.04 -3.92 -13.24
C LEU A 79 25.05 -4.21 -12.10
N LEU A 80 25.25 -5.31 -11.36
CA LEU A 80 24.38 -5.71 -10.26
C LEU A 80 24.41 -4.67 -9.14
N ASP A 81 25.57 -4.04 -8.88
CA ASP A 81 25.66 -2.92 -7.93
C ASP A 81 24.75 -1.75 -8.32
N GLN A 82 24.67 -1.40 -9.61
CA GLN A 82 23.76 -0.35 -10.08
C GLN A 82 22.30 -0.77 -10.00
N ILE A 83 22.00 -2.02 -10.37
CA ILE A 83 20.64 -2.57 -10.30
C ILE A 83 20.13 -2.59 -8.86
N VAL A 84 20.96 -3.00 -7.89
CA VAL A 84 20.62 -2.99 -6.47
C VAL A 84 20.33 -1.57 -5.98
N ARG A 85 21.10 -0.57 -6.42
CA ARG A 85 20.83 0.85 -6.08
C ARG A 85 19.48 1.31 -6.61
N LEU A 86 19.14 0.95 -7.86
CA LEU A 86 17.83 1.26 -8.44
C LEU A 86 16.68 0.62 -7.66
N TYR A 87 16.87 -0.62 -7.19
CA TYR A 87 15.89 -1.29 -6.35
C TYR A 87 15.76 -0.67 -4.97
N ASP A 88 16.86 -0.32 -4.30
CA ASP A 88 16.80 0.34 -3.00
C ASP A 88 16.05 1.68 -3.10
N ASP A 89 16.38 2.50 -4.12
CA ASP A 89 15.66 3.75 -4.41
C ASP A 89 14.17 3.49 -4.63
N SER A 90 13.82 2.51 -5.47
CA SER A 90 12.42 2.14 -5.74
C SER A 90 11.66 1.73 -4.46
N VAL A 91 12.29 1.01 -3.53
CA VAL A 91 11.70 0.65 -2.22
C VAL A 91 11.52 1.87 -1.33
N TRP A 92 12.48 2.80 -1.33
CA TRP A 92 12.41 3.99 -0.50
C TRP A 92 11.32 4.96 -0.94
N ARG A 93 11.15 5.16 -2.25
CA ARG A 93 10.17 6.10 -2.80
C ARG A 93 8.72 5.74 -2.46
N VAL A 94 8.41 4.47 -2.27
CA VAL A 94 7.05 4.02 -1.92
C VAL A 94 6.81 3.99 -0.40
N ARG A 95 7.84 4.25 0.42
CA ARG A 95 7.73 4.11 1.88
C ARG A 95 6.89 5.20 2.56
N HIS A 96 6.78 6.41 2.01
CA HIS A 96 6.29 7.58 2.75
C HIS A 96 5.04 8.22 2.12
N PRO A 97 3.82 7.76 2.45
CA PRO A 97 2.62 8.30 1.81
C PRO A 97 2.25 9.70 2.26
N SER A 98 2.44 10.05 3.54
CA SER A 98 1.76 11.22 4.10
C SER A 98 2.19 11.49 5.54
N ARG A 99 3.40 12.01 5.76
CA ARG A 99 3.70 12.68 7.03
C ARG A 99 3.21 14.13 6.90
N GLY A 100 2.03 14.43 7.46
CA GLY A 100 1.62 15.82 7.72
C GLY A 100 0.29 16.30 7.14
N GLU A 101 -0.50 15.47 6.45
CA GLU A 101 -1.85 15.88 6.01
C GLU A 101 -2.87 15.68 7.14
N THR A 102 -3.72 16.69 7.38
CA THR A 102 -4.76 16.70 8.42
C THR A 102 -5.92 15.76 8.13
N THR A 103 -6.08 15.36 6.87
CA THR A 103 -7.11 14.41 6.40
C THR A 103 -6.46 13.39 5.47
N PRO A 104 -6.68 12.08 5.68
CA PRO A 104 -6.08 11.06 4.83
C PRO A 104 -6.65 11.11 3.41
N ASP A 105 -5.77 11.31 2.42
CA ASP A 105 -6.11 11.15 1.00
C ASP A 105 -6.05 9.66 0.62
N PHE A 106 -7.20 8.98 0.67
CA PHE A 106 -7.31 7.55 0.33
C PHE A 106 -6.92 7.25 -1.10
N SER A 107 -7.07 8.20 -2.02
CA SER A 107 -6.66 8.01 -3.40
C SER A 107 -5.13 7.88 -3.46
N LYS A 108 -4.40 8.85 -2.90
CA LYS A 108 -2.93 8.78 -2.82
C LYS A 108 -2.44 7.54 -2.06
N MET A 109 -3.06 7.21 -0.91
CA MET A 109 -2.68 6.03 -0.14
C MET A 109 -2.89 4.73 -0.94
N HIS A 110 -3.99 4.63 -1.68
CA HIS A 110 -4.28 3.48 -2.53
C HIS A 110 -3.31 3.38 -3.72
N GLU A 111 -3.03 4.50 -4.39
CA GLU A 111 -2.03 4.55 -5.47
C GLU A 111 -0.67 4.07 -4.98
N ILE A 112 -0.17 4.61 -3.87
CA ILE A 112 1.11 4.21 -3.27
C ILE A 112 1.10 2.73 -2.88
N SER A 113 -0.03 2.21 -2.40
CA SER A 113 -0.20 0.77 -2.14
C SER A 113 -0.03 -0.06 -3.41
N ARG A 114 -0.60 0.38 -4.54
CA ARG A 114 -0.41 -0.27 -5.84
C ARG A 114 1.05 -0.23 -6.29
N HIS A 115 1.73 0.89 -6.11
CA HIS A 115 3.17 0.98 -6.38
C HIS A 115 3.98 0.00 -5.52
N ALA A 116 3.64 -0.14 -4.24
CA ALA A 116 4.33 -1.02 -3.31
C ALA A 116 4.19 -2.49 -3.71
N VAL A 117 2.99 -2.90 -4.13
CA VAL A 117 2.74 -4.26 -4.66
C VAL A 117 3.65 -4.55 -5.84
N HIS A 118 3.71 -3.64 -6.82
CA HIS A 118 4.52 -3.85 -8.02
C HIS A 118 6.02 -3.91 -7.70
N VAL A 119 6.52 -3.05 -6.80
CA VAL A 119 7.94 -3.07 -6.38
C VAL A 119 8.28 -4.39 -5.68
N SER A 120 7.40 -4.87 -4.80
CA SER A 120 7.56 -6.17 -4.12
C SER A 120 7.56 -7.37 -5.09
N GLU A 121 6.66 -7.37 -6.07
CA GLU A 121 6.58 -8.41 -7.10
C GLU A 121 7.87 -8.46 -7.93
N VAL A 122 8.29 -7.30 -8.45
CA VAL A 122 9.50 -7.15 -9.24
C VAL A 122 10.74 -7.63 -8.48
N LEU A 123 10.88 -7.24 -7.22
CA LEU A 123 11.98 -7.69 -6.37
C LEU A 123 11.99 -9.20 -6.17
N SER A 124 10.81 -9.81 -6.00
CA SER A 124 10.69 -11.25 -5.82
C SER A 124 11.13 -12.03 -7.07
N VAL A 125 10.70 -11.58 -8.26
CA VAL A 125 11.13 -12.15 -9.55
C VAL A 125 12.63 -11.95 -9.78
N THR A 126 13.17 -10.80 -9.35
CA THR A 126 14.60 -10.51 -9.45
C THR A 126 15.43 -11.44 -8.58
N VAL A 127 15.00 -11.72 -7.34
CA VAL A 127 15.68 -12.71 -6.48
C VAL A 127 15.77 -14.06 -7.18
N GLU A 128 14.67 -14.55 -7.75
CA GLU A 128 14.69 -15.82 -8.50
C GLU A 128 15.63 -15.75 -9.70
N THR A 129 15.58 -14.65 -10.48
CA THR A 129 16.45 -14.45 -11.64
C THR A 129 17.93 -14.51 -11.26
N LEU A 130 18.33 -13.83 -10.18
CA LEU A 130 19.72 -13.84 -9.71
C LEU A 130 20.13 -15.21 -9.18
N GLN A 131 19.24 -15.95 -8.52
CA GLN A 131 19.51 -17.33 -8.09
C GLN A 131 19.77 -18.25 -9.29
N ARG A 132 18.99 -18.14 -10.36
CA ARG A 132 19.25 -18.89 -11.61
C ARG A 132 20.57 -18.48 -12.25
N MET A 133 20.91 -17.18 -12.21
CA MET A 133 22.21 -16.70 -12.68
C MET A 133 23.37 -17.27 -11.87
N GLU A 134 23.23 -17.43 -10.56
CA GLU A 134 24.23 -18.08 -9.70
C GLU A 134 24.43 -19.56 -10.05
N GLU A 135 23.35 -20.30 -10.30
CA GLU A 135 23.40 -21.69 -10.77
C GLU A 135 24.13 -21.78 -12.11
N GLN A 136 23.76 -20.91 -13.06
CA GLN A 136 24.40 -20.86 -14.37
C GLN A 136 25.88 -20.47 -14.29
N GLN A 137 26.22 -19.56 -13.38
CA GLN A 137 27.60 -19.18 -13.10
C GLN A 137 28.43 -20.37 -12.62
N LYS A 138 27.88 -21.19 -11.71
CA LYS A 138 28.54 -22.41 -11.22
C LYS A 138 28.82 -23.39 -12.36
N ILE A 139 27.84 -23.62 -13.25
CA ILE A 139 27.99 -24.51 -14.40
C ILE A 139 29.10 -23.98 -15.33
N ILE A 140 28.99 -22.73 -15.77
CA ILE A 140 29.96 -22.12 -16.70
C ILE A 140 31.37 -22.09 -16.10
N HIS A 141 31.51 -21.80 -14.80
CA HIS A 141 32.80 -21.80 -14.13
C HIS A 141 33.47 -23.19 -14.07
N ASN A 142 32.68 -24.26 -14.01
CA ASN A 142 33.19 -25.63 -14.00
C ASN A 142 33.59 -26.11 -15.41
N ASP A 143 32.92 -25.61 -16.46
CA ASP A 143 33.13 -26.03 -17.85
C ASP A 143 34.20 -25.19 -18.59
N LEU A 144 34.74 -24.15 -17.96
CA LEU A 144 35.74 -23.26 -18.56
C LEU A 144 37.07 -23.99 -18.82
N SER A 145 37.62 -23.76 -20.01
CA SER A 145 38.94 -24.25 -20.41
C SER A 145 39.77 -23.09 -20.98
N PRO A 146 40.89 -22.70 -20.34
CA PRO A 146 41.41 -23.21 -19.07
C PRO A 146 40.48 -22.87 -17.88
N PRO A 147 40.54 -23.64 -16.77
CA PRO A 147 39.74 -23.37 -15.58
C PRO A 147 40.17 -22.04 -14.93
N LEU A 148 39.22 -21.36 -14.29
CA LEU A 148 39.55 -20.20 -13.45
C LEU A 148 40.43 -20.59 -12.27
N ASP A 149 41.24 -19.63 -11.80
CA ASP A 149 41.89 -19.76 -10.49
C ASP A 149 40.85 -20.01 -9.39
N LYS A 150 41.22 -20.81 -8.40
CA LYS A 150 40.34 -21.17 -7.28
C LYS A 150 39.84 -19.91 -6.56
N THR A 151 40.72 -18.94 -6.34
CA THR A 151 40.41 -17.69 -5.62
C THR A 151 39.41 -16.85 -6.40
N ASP A 152 39.66 -16.67 -7.71
CA ASP A 152 38.77 -15.89 -8.59
C ASP A 152 37.37 -16.53 -8.67
N ARG A 153 37.29 -17.86 -8.75
CA ARG A 153 36.02 -18.60 -8.77
C ARG A 153 35.26 -18.45 -7.46
N GLU A 154 35.93 -18.60 -6.31
CA GLU A 154 35.31 -18.47 -4.99
C GLU A 154 34.84 -17.03 -4.73
N GLN A 155 35.66 -16.03 -5.08
CA GLN A 155 35.30 -14.62 -4.94
C GLN A 155 34.10 -14.25 -5.80
N ALA A 156 34.06 -14.71 -7.06
CA ALA A 156 32.93 -14.44 -7.95
C ALA A 156 31.62 -15.09 -7.46
N GLN A 157 31.70 -16.29 -6.88
CA GLN A 157 30.54 -16.97 -6.27
C GLN A 157 30.06 -16.24 -5.02
N GLN A 158 30.97 -15.90 -4.09
CA GLN A 158 30.65 -15.16 -2.87
C GLN A 158 30.00 -13.82 -3.18
N TYR A 159 30.50 -13.12 -4.19
CA TYR A 159 29.94 -11.84 -4.62
C TYR A 159 28.52 -12.00 -5.18
N MET A 160 28.26 -13.01 -6.02
CA MET A 160 26.91 -13.28 -6.52
C MET A 160 25.95 -13.60 -5.36
N SER A 161 26.34 -14.47 -4.43
CA SER A 161 25.54 -14.79 -3.24
C SER A 161 25.27 -13.55 -2.38
N PHE A 162 26.25 -12.64 -2.25
CA PHE A 162 26.08 -11.36 -1.57
C PHE A 162 25.02 -10.47 -2.25
N GLN A 163 25.08 -10.32 -3.58
CA GLN A 163 24.10 -9.53 -4.35
C GLN A 163 22.69 -10.12 -4.23
N ILE A 164 22.54 -11.45 -4.31
CA ILE A 164 21.26 -12.12 -4.09
C ILE A 164 20.71 -11.81 -2.70
N GLN A 165 21.56 -11.89 -1.67
CA GLN A 165 21.15 -11.59 -0.30
C GLN A 165 20.75 -10.13 -0.13
N MET A 166 21.42 -9.20 -0.82
CA MET A 166 21.08 -7.78 -0.81
C MET A 166 19.69 -7.54 -1.42
N VAL A 167 19.42 -8.08 -2.61
CA VAL A 167 18.09 -7.98 -3.26
C VAL A 167 17.02 -8.68 -2.42
N LYS A 168 17.32 -9.83 -1.81
CA LYS A 168 16.40 -10.52 -0.89
C LYS A 168 16.05 -9.67 0.33
N SER A 169 17.03 -8.96 0.89
CA SER A 169 16.78 -8.02 1.99
C SER A 169 15.84 -6.88 1.57
N LEU A 170 16.01 -6.35 0.35
CA LEU A 170 15.14 -5.31 -0.21
C LEU A 170 13.73 -5.86 -0.47
N SER A 171 13.61 -7.08 -0.99
CA SER A 171 12.32 -7.76 -1.19
C SER A 171 11.55 -7.91 0.14
N LEU A 172 12.21 -8.44 1.17
CA LEU A 172 11.60 -8.59 2.50
C LEU A 172 11.20 -7.23 3.10
N ARG A 173 12.04 -6.22 2.93
CA ARG A 173 11.76 -4.85 3.36
C ARG A 173 10.57 -4.25 2.63
N SER A 174 10.48 -4.44 1.31
CA SER A 174 9.34 -4.00 0.50
C SER A 174 8.05 -4.65 0.98
N ASN A 175 8.07 -5.96 1.26
CA ASN A 175 6.92 -6.69 1.78
C ASN A 175 6.50 -6.21 3.17
N SER A 176 7.46 -5.95 4.06
CA SER A 176 7.16 -5.36 5.37
C SER A 176 6.53 -3.96 5.26
N ASN A 177 7.05 -3.13 4.35
CA ASN A 177 6.48 -1.81 4.07
C ASN A 177 5.05 -1.91 3.49
N LEU A 178 4.80 -2.87 2.61
CA LEU A 178 3.49 -3.12 2.02
C LEU A 178 2.47 -3.53 3.09
N GLU A 179 2.82 -4.45 3.99
CA GLU A 179 1.94 -4.87 5.08
C GLU A 179 1.67 -3.72 6.07
N ARG A 180 2.69 -2.91 6.38
CA ARG A 180 2.51 -1.68 7.17
C ARG A 180 1.52 -0.73 6.47
N LEU A 181 1.70 -0.47 5.18
CA LEU A 181 0.85 0.45 4.42
C LEU A 181 -0.60 -0.03 4.36
N LYS A 182 -0.83 -1.33 4.15
CA LYS A 182 -2.16 -1.93 4.21
C LYS A 182 -2.81 -1.73 5.59
N SER A 183 -2.04 -1.91 6.66
CA SER A 183 -2.51 -1.68 8.03
C SER A 183 -2.89 -0.22 8.28
N GLU A 184 -2.09 0.72 7.76
CA GLU A 184 -2.37 2.16 7.85
C GLU A 184 -3.63 2.57 7.08
N VAL A 185 -3.81 2.05 5.86
CA VAL A 185 -5.04 2.26 5.06
C VAL A 185 -6.26 1.71 5.79
N ALA A 186 -6.18 0.49 6.33
CA ALA A 186 -7.28 -0.13 7.07
C ALA A 186 -7.62 0.67 8.34
N LEU A 187 -6.61 1.16 9.06
CA LEU A 187 -6.81 2.02 10.23
C LEU A 187 -7.50 3.34 9.85
N ALA A 188 -7.08 3.99 8.77
CA ALA A 188 -7.69 5.23 8.29
C ALA A 188 -9.18 5.03 7.94
N TYR A 189 -9.53 3.94 7.25
CA TYR A 189 -10.93 3.60 6.97
C TYR A 189 -11.75 3.37 8.25
N ASN A 190 -11.19 2.63 9.21
CA ASN A 190 -11.87 2.35 10.48
C ASN A 190 -12.12 3.63 11.29
N ILE A 191 -11.18 4.58 11.33
CA ILE A 191 -11.35 5.87 12.01
C ILE A 191 -12.51 6.65 11.40
N ILE A 192 -12.61 6.69 10.07
CA ILE A 192 -13.71 7.40 9.38
C ILE A 192 -15.04 6.71 9.62
N ALA A 193 -15.10 5.39 9.50
CA ALA A 193 -16.31 4.62 9.78
C ALA A 193 -16.79 4.80 11.24
N GLN A 194 -15.86 4.90 12.19
CA GLN A 194 -16.17 5.18 13.59
C GLN A 194 -16.74 6.59 13.77
N ASN A 195 -16.19 7.59 13.08
CA ASN A 195 -16.69 8.95 13.13
C ASN A 195 -18.11 9.05 12.53
N ASP A 196 -18.35 8.41 11.39
CA ASP A 196 -19.66 8.35 10.74
C ASP A 196 -20.72 7.69 11.64
N SER A 197 -20.33 6.62 12.34
CA SER A 197 -21.17 5.98 13.36
C SER A 197 -21.55 6.95 14.50
N GLY A 198 -20.65 7.84 14.89
CA GLY A 198 -20.90 8.89 15.89
C GLY A 198 -21.91 9.95 15.41
N VAL A 199 -21.79 10.37 14.14
CA VAL A 199 -22.74 11.29 13.50
C VAL A 199 -24.12 10.65 13.38
N MET A 200 -24.19 9.41 12.90
CA MET A 200 -25.43 8.65 12.76
C MET A 200 -26.14 8.46 14.12
N ARG A 201 -25.36 8.20 15.19
CA ARG A 201 -25.91 8.16 16.56
C ARG A 201 -26.49 9.50 16.99
N SER A 202 -25.81 10.60 16.68
CA SER A 202 -26.27 11.95 17.02
C SER A 202 -27.56 12.30 16.28
N LEU A 203 -27.65 11.99 14.99
CA LEU A 203 -28.86 12.18 14.20
C LEU A 203 -30.02 11.32 14.73
N GLY A 204 -29.76 10.07 15.12
CA GLY A 204 -30.75 9.20 15.75
C GLY A 204 -31.29 9.78 17.06
N ILE A 205 -30.43 10.35 17.91
CA ILE A 205 -30.87 11.02 19.15
C ILE A 205 -31.72 12.25 18.82
N LEU A 206 -31.34 13.01 17.80
CA LEU A 206 -32.06 14.20 17.35
C LEU A 206 -33.47 13.85 16.85
N THR A 207 -33.60 12.82 16.01
CA THR A 207 -34.90 12.36 15.50
C THR A 207 -35.77 11.77 16.61
N MET A 208 -35.19 10.99 17.54
CA MET A 208 -35.90 10.47 18.71
C MET A 208 -36.44 11.57 19.63
N THR A 209 -35.77 12.72 19.68
CA THR A 209 -36.20 13.88 20.49
C THR A 209 -37.25 14.71 19.77
N PHE A 210 -37.02 15.04 18.49
CA PHE A 210 -37.94 15.92 17.75
C PHE A 210 -39.19 15.23 17.27
N LEU A 211 -39.17 13.96 16.89
CA LEU A 211 -40.34 13.28 16.34
C LEU A 211 -41.55 13.28 17.30
N PRO A 212 -41.43 12.93 18.59
CA PRO A 212 -42.54 13.08 19.54
C PRO A 212 -42.93 14.54 19.78
N ALA A 213 -41.96 15.46 19.84
CA ALA A 213 -42.24 16.88 20.04
C ALA A 213 -43.03 17.50 18.87
N THR A 214 -42.64 17.18 17.63
CA THR A 214 -43.33 17.63 16.41
C THR A 214 -44.72 17.03 16.30
N PHE A 215 -44.91 15.75 16.63
CA PHE A 215 -46.24 15.12 16.65
C PHE A 215 -47.19 15.82 17.63
N ILE A 216 -46.72 16.07 18.86
CA ILE A 216 -47.50 16.74 19.90
C ILE A 216 -47.79 18.21 19.49
N SER A 217 -46.81 18.90 18.91
CA SER A 217 -46.98 20.24 18.37
C SER A 217 -48.04 20.30 17.26
N ALA A 218 -48.01 19.37 16.30
CA ALA A 218 -49.00 19.30 15.23
C ALA A 218 -50.41 19.01 15.76
N PHE A 219 -50.54 18.07 16.70
CA PHE A 219 -51.82 17.73 17.34
C PHE A 219 -52.42 18.92 18.11
N PHE A 220 -51.58 19.68 18.82
CA PHE A 220 -52.05 20.85 19.55
C PHE A 220 -52.24 22.09 18.68
N SER A 221 -51.54 22.21 17.55
CA SER A 221 -51.72 23.32 16.59
C SER A 221 -53.12 23.36 15.98
N THR A 222 -53.77 22.22 15.79
CA THR A 222 -55.14 22.19 15.23
C THR A 222 -56.22 22.44 16.28
N THR A 223 -55.91 22.30 17.56
CA THR A 223 -56.88 22.40 18.66
C THR A 223 -56.83 23.73 19.40
N PHE A 224 -55.69 24.44 19.37
CA PHE A 224 -55.48 25.67 20.13
C PHE A 224 -55.76 26.98 19.36
N PHE A 225 -55.79 26.96 18.03
CA PHE A 225 -56.11 28.13 17.20
C PHE A 225 -57.55 28.02 16.68
N GLN A 226 -58.49 28.69 17.34
CA GLN A 226 -59.86 28.90 16.82
C GLN A 226 -59.95 30.30 16.21
N PHE A 227 -60.30 30.37 14.92
CA PHE A 227 -60.52 31.63 14.21
C PHE A 227 -61.93 32.15 14.51
N ASN A 228 -62.05 33.27 15.23
CA ASN A 228 -63.30 34.01 15.39
C ASN A 228 -63.10 35.46 14.90
N GLU A 229 -64.20 36.11 14.48
CA GLU A 229 -64.21 37.35 13.69
C GLU A 229 -63.57 38.61 14.35
N ASP A 230 -63.23 38.57 15.64
CA ASP A 230 -62.73 39.74 16.41
C ASP A 230 -61.25 39.67 16.86
N GLY A 231 -60.40 38.94 16.13
CA GLY A 231 -58.94 39.01 16.27
C GLY A 231 -58.27 37.87 17.05
N TRP A 232 -56.92 37.82 16.98
CA TRP A 232 -56.09 36.73 17.47
C TRP A 232 -56.18 36.58 19.00
N LYS A 233 -56.92 35.57 19.50
CA LYS A 233 -56.88 35.16 20.91
C LYS A 233 -56.13 33.83 21.06
N ALA A 234 -54.89 33.90 21.54
CA ALA A 234 -54.15 32.72 21.98
C ALA A 234 -54.81 32.13 23.25
N SER A 235 -55.09 30.83 23.28
CA SER A 235 -55.75 30.16 24.41
C SER A 235 -54.83 30.04 25.63
N GLU A 236 -55.35 30.35 26.83
CA GLU A 236 -54.63 30.35 28.12
C GLU A 236 -54.07 28.97 28.54
N LYS A 237 -54.42 27.88 27.83
CA LYS A 237 -54.01 26.51 28.19
C LYS A 237 -52.67 26.05 27.57
N ILE A 238 -51.85 26.98 27.06
CA ILE A 238 -50.57 26.67 26.42
C ILE A 238 -49.60 25.90 27.34
N TRP A 239 -49.79 25.98 28.67
CA TRP A 239 -49.02 25.19 29.64
C TRP A 239 -49.20 23.67 29.49
N VAL A 240 -50.37 23.22 29.01
CA VAL A 240 -50.66 21.79 28.80
C VAL A 240 -49.73 21.18 27.74
N TYR A 241 -49.31 21.96 26.74
CA TYR A 241 -48.34 21.52 25.74
C TYR A 241 -47.01 21.08 26.39
N TRP A 242 -46.48 21.86 27.33
CA TRP A 242 -45.23 21.55 28.02
C TRP A 242 -45.36 20.31 28.91
N VAL A 243 -46.50 20.17 29.60
CA VAL A 243 -46.79 19.04 30.48
C VAL A 243 -46.87 17.72 29.72
N VAL A 244 -47.31 17.72 28.46
CA VAL A 244 -47.42 16.48 27.66
C VAL A 244 -46.13 16.21 26.88
N THR A 245 -45.48 17.25 26.36
CA THR A 245 -44.30 17.11 25.48
C THR A 245 -43.06 16.62 26.23
N ILE A 246 -42.77 17.19 27.41
CA ILE A 246 -41.57 16.84 28.17
C ILE A 246 -41.58 15.37 28.61
N PRO A 247 -42.64 14.84 29.25
CA PRO A 247 -42.66 13.43 29.67
C PRO A 247 -42.63 12.45 28.50
N SER A 248 -43.29 12.78 27.39
CA SER A 248 -43.31 11.94 26.19
C SER A 248 -41.91 11.78 25.58
N THR A 249 -41.18 12.89 25.41
CA THR A 249 -39.80 12.82 24.90
C THR A 249 -38.86 12.06 25.85
N LEU A 250 -39.02 12.27 27.17
CA LEU A 250 -38.23 11.61 28.20
C LEU A 250 -38.51 10.09 28.25
N LEU A 251 -39.76 9.67 28.05
CA LEU A 251 -40.16 8.27 27.95
C LEU A 251 -39.47 7.57 26.76
N VAL A 252 -39.53 8.18 25.57
CA VAL A 252 -38.88 7.65 24.35
C VAL A 252 -37.37 7.49 24.56
N LEU A 253 -36.71 8.51 25.13
CA LEU A 253 -35.27 8.45 25.43
C LEU A 253 -34.93 7.40 26.50
N LEU A 254 -35.77 7.22 27.52
CA LEU A 254 -35.57 6.20 28.55
C LEU A 254 -35.71 4.78 28.02
N ILE A 255 -36.72 4.54 27.18
CA ILE A 255 -36.93 3.25 26.50
C ILE A 255 -35.71 2.93 25.63
N TRP A 256 -35.27 3.89 24.81
CA TRP A 256 -34.07 3.72 24.00
C TRP A 256 -32.82 3.48 24.84
N ARG A 257 -32.60 4.25 25.92
CA ARG A 257 -31.42 4.10 26.79
C ARG A 257 -31.43 2.77 27.56
N ARG A 258 -32.60 2.24 27.91
CA ARG A 258 -32.77 0.91 28.52
C ARG A 258 -32.49 -0.17 27.48
N TRP A 259 -33.07 -0.06 26.29
CA TRP A 259 -32.86 -1.02 25.21
C TRP A 259 -31.41 -1.04 24.72
N SER A 260 -30.80 0.13 24.49
CA SER A 260 -29.40 0.28 24.09
C SER A 260 -28.42 -0.28 25.13
N ARG A 261 -28.72 -0.15 26.43
CA ARG A 261 -27.90 -0.78 27.50
C ARG A 261 -28.04 -2.30 27.51
N VAL A 262 -29.24 -2.83 27.32
CA VAL A 262 -29.49 -4.28 27.25
C VAL A 262 -28.91 -4.88 25.97
N SER A 263 -28.99 -4.17 24.84
CA SER A 263 -28.39 -4.59 23.58
C SER A 263 -26.87 -4.46 23.60
N ASN A 264 -26.28 -3.54 24.37
CA ASN A 264 -24.82 -3.48 24.60
C ASN A 264 -24.30 -4.62 25.50
N LEU A 265 -25.17 -5.29 26.26
CA LEU A 265 -24.84 -6.57 26.91
C LEU A 265 -24.93 -7.76 25.95
N ASN A 266 -25.56 -7.60 24.77
CA ASN A 266 -25.71 -8.63 23.74
C ASN A 266 -25.48 -8.14 22.28
N PRO A 267 -24.29 -7.63 21.86
CA PRO A 267 -24.03 -7.46 20.43
C PRO A 267 -22.74 -8.11 19.90
N PHE A 268 -21.98 -8.91 20.68
CA PHE A 268 -20.63 -9.33 20.24
C PHE A 268 -20.44 -10.79 19.77
N THR A 269 -21.44 -11.67 19.84
CA THR A 269 -21.20 -13.11 19.56
C THR A 269 -21.76 -13.68 18.26
N SER A 270 -22.58 -12.97 17.48
CA SER A 270 -23.16 -13.54 16.24
C SER A 270 -22.41 -13.17 14.96
N GLU A 271 -21.92 -11.93 14.81
CA GLU A 271 -21.35 -11.49 13.52
C GLU A 271 -19.85 -11.76 13.37
N SER A 272 -19.10 -11.76 14.48
CA SER A 272 -17.66 -12.07 14.52
C SER A 272 -17.36 -13.57 14.37
N ARG A 273 -18.30 -14.46 14.73
CA ARG A 273 -18.16 -15.92 14.56
C ARG A 273 -18.45 -16.38 13.12
N SER A 274 -19.38 -15.73 12.42
CA SER A 274 -19.72 -16.06 11.03
C SER A 274 -18.57 -15.73 10.06
N LYS A 275 -17.95 -14.54 10.20
CA LYS A 275 -16.81 -14.15 9.36
C LYS A 275 -15.54 -14.98 9.64
N ARG A 276 -15.32 -15.42 10.88
CA ARG A 276 -14.18 -16.27 11.25
C ARG A 276 -14.31 -17.70 10.72
N HIS A 277 -15.52 -18.25 10.64
CA HIS A 277 -15.75 -19.56 10.01
C HIS A 277 -15.63 -19.51 8.48
N SER A 278 -16.03 -18.40 7.84
CA SER A 278 -15.90 -18.22 6.38
C SER A 278 -14.45 -18.01 5.91
N ASN A 279 -13.57 -17.42 6.72
CA ASN A 279 -12.15 -17.30 6.35
C ASN A 279 -11.37 -18.59 6.62
N LYS A 280 -11.69 -19.31 7.71
CA LYS A 280 -11.01 -20.57 8.05
C LYS A 280 -11.35 -21.71 7.09
N SER A 281 -12.50 -21.67 6.42
CA SER A 281 -12.85 -22.64 5.37
C SER A 281 -12.17 -22.36 4.02
N LYS A 282 -11.68 -21.14 3.77
CA LYS A 282 -10.96 -20.78 2.54
C LYS A 282 -9.45 -21.06 2.62
N GLU A 283 -8.87 -21.07 3.83
CA GLU A 283 -7.46 -21.42 4.06
C GLU A 283 -7.17 -22.93 4.17
N ALA A 284 -8.20 -23.77 4.28
CA ALA A 284 -8.04 -25.21 4.50
C ALA A 284 -8.08 -26.07 3.21
N SER A 285 -8.15 -25.46 2.03
CA SER A 285 -8.07 -26.19 0.75
C SER A 285 -6.64 -26.12 0.22
N PRO A 286 -5.89 -27.23 0.18
CA PRO A 286 -4.58 -27.25 -0.48
C PRO A 286 -4.77 -27.09 -2.00
N PRO A 287 -3.85 -26.40 -2.70
CA PRO A 287 -3.87 -26.36 -4.16
C PRO A 287 -3.61 -27.78 -4.71
N VAL A 288 -4.44 -28.17 -5.68
CA VAL A 288 -4.22 -29.33 -6.57
C VAL A 288 -3.18 -28.96 -7.60
#